data_AF-M9R9P7-F1
#
_entry.id   AF-M9R9P7-F1
#
_cell.length_a   1.000
_cell.length_b   1.000
_cell.length_c   1.000
_cell.angle_alpha   90.00
_cell.angle_beta   90.00
_cell.angle_gamma   90.00
#
_symmetry.space_group_name_H-M   'P 1'
#
loop_
_entity.id
_entity.type
_entity.pdbx_description
1 polymer ?
#
loop_
_entity_poly.entity_id
_entity_poly.type
_entity_poly.pdbx_seq_one_letter_code
_entity_poly.pdbx_strand_id
1 'polypeptide(L)'
;MRREQNKNPNFHTSLKQAYGVPTVILLTIHGMENGFGRWMGSTPVVDSITTVAYDCRRAAFFTPHAIAALMLVDQGGLGPNQQGAAHGEMGHTQFLPGNALRYGVDADGNGHVDLYSIRDSLASTANFLRQKGWQPSQSFQEGSANFRVLNDWNAATVDQKAISLSAARLQ
;
A
#
# COMPACT_ATOMS: atom_id res chain seq x y z
N MET A 1 11.90 12.43 -1.35
CA MET A 1 12.38 11.05 -1.08
C MET A 1 13.60 10.99 -0.15
N ARG A 2 14.76 11.62 -0.43
CA ARG A 2 15.91 11.63 0.51
C ARG A 2 15.57 12.14 1.91
N ARG A 3 14.78 13.23 1.99
CA ARG A 3 14.24 13.73 3.27
C ARG A 3 13.42 12.67 4.02
N GLU A 4 12.60 11.92 3.31
CA GLU A 4 11.72 10.90 3.89
C GLU A 4 12.52 9.70 4.39
N GLN A 5 13.54 9.25 3.63
CA GLN A 5 14.47 8.20 4.07
C GLN A 5 15.08 8.49 5.44
N ASN A 6 15.41 9.77 5.69
CA ASN A 6 16.08 10.20 6.91
C ASN A 6 15.14 10.41 8.12
N LYS A 7 13.81 10.38 7.95
CA LYS A 7 12.89 10.63 9.07
C LYS A 7 12.92 9.51 10.12
N ASN A 8 13.00 8.26 9.68
CA ASN A 8 12.95 7.08 10.57
C ASN A 8 13.91 5.98 10.08
N PRO A 9 15.23 6.21 10.10
CA PRO A 9 16.20 5.29 9.51
C PRO A 9 16.17 3.88 10.15
N ASN A 10 15.93 3.79 11.46
CA ASN A 10 15.85 2.52 12.17
C ASN A 10 14.63 1.70 11.74
N PHE A 11 13.47 2.35 11.59
CA PHE A 11 12.25 1.70 11.12
C PHE A 11 12.39 1.23 9.67
N HIS A 12 12.95 2.08 8.80
CA HIS A 12 13.23 1.69 7.42
C HIS A 12 14.18 0.50 7.32
N THR A 13 15.21 0.47 8.18
CA THR A 13 16.16 -0.63 8.26
C THR A 13 15.48 -1.90 8.76
N SER A 14 14.63 -1.83 9.77
CA SER A 14 13.90 -3.00 10.29
C SER A 14 12.95 -3.59 9.24
N LEU A 15 12.25 -2.76 8.47
CA LEU A 15 11.42 -3.24 7.35
C LEU A 15 12.25 -3.95 6.28
N LYS A 16 13.40 -3.36 5.89
CA LYS A 16 14.32 -3.99 4.93
C LYS A 16 14.82 -5.34 5.44
N GLN A 17 15.16 -5.44 6.72
CA GLN A 17 15.63 -6.70 7.33
C GLN A 17 14.52 -7.75 7.40
N ALA A 18 13.31 -7.35 7.81
CA ALA A 18 12.17 -8.26 7.96
C ALA A 18 11.65 -8.79 6.62
N TYR A 19 11.52 -7.92 5.62
CA TYR A 19 10.83 -8.24 4.37
C TYR A 19 11.77 -8.37 3.16
N GLY A 20 13.01 -7.91 3.26
CA GLY A 20 13.96 -7.89 2.14
C GLY A 20 13.58 -6.88 1.03
N VAL A 21 12.59 -6.03 1.27
CA VAL A 21 12.17 -4.97 0.36
C VAL A 21 13.02 -3.72 0.62
N PRO A 22 13.72 -3.18 -0.38
CA PRO A 22 14.49 -1.94 -0.22
C PRO A 22 13.58 -0.79 0.21
N THR A 23 14.01 0.00 1.21
CA THR A 23 13.31 1.20 1.68
C THR A 23 12.94 2.14 0.54
N VAL A 24 13.82 2.26 -0.45
CA VAL A 24 13.60 3.10 -1.63
C VAL A 24 12.37 2.65 -2.45
N ILE A 25 12.07 1.36 -2.53
CA ILE A 25 10.85 0.87 -3.19
C ILE A 25 9.61 1.32 -2.42
N LEU A 26 9.61 1.11 -1.10
CA LEU A 26 8.49 1.49 -0.22
C LEU A 26 8.20 3.00 -0.27
N LEU A 27 9.25 3.82 -0.23
CA LEU A 27 9.11 5.27 -0.32
C LEU A 27 8.77 5.76 -1.72
N THR A 28 9.13 5.00 -2.76
CA THR A 28 8.72 5.34 -4.12
C THR A 28 7.23 5.11 -4.30
N ILE A 29 6.71 3.96 -3.84
CA ILE A 29 5.27 3.70 -3.76
C ILE A 29 4.57 4.79 -2.97
N HIS A 30 4.96 5.02 -1.71
CA HIS A 30 4.35 6.05 -0.86
C HIS A 30 4.40 7.46 -1.47
N GLY A 31 5.50 7.82 -2.15
CA GLY A 31 5.62 9.09 -2.83
C GLY A 31 4.68 9.23 -4.03
N MET A 32 4.55 8.17 -4.83
CA MET A 32 3.70 8.15 -6.03
C MET A 32 2.22 8.13 -5.69
N GLU A 33 1.82 7.40 -4.66
CA GLU A 33 0.40 7.24 -4.30
C GLU A 33 -0.22 8.54 -3.78
N ASN A 34 0.48 9.32 -2.94
CA ASN A 34 -0.13 10.48 -2.28
C ASN A 34 0.86 11.59 -1.86
N GLY A 35 2.06 11.60 -2.43
CA GLY A 35 3.06 12.63 -2.12
C GLY A 35 3.57 12.56 -0.67
N PHE A 36 3.72 11.36 -0.12
CA PHE A 36 4.14 11.12 1.27
C PHE A 36 3.09 11.50 2.33
N GLY A 37 1.83 11.18 2.04
CA GLY A 37 0.68 11.46 2.91
C GLY A 37 0.14 12.89 2.80
N ARG A 38 0.51 13.64 1.77
CA ARG A 38 0.01 15.01 1.56
C ARG A 38 -1.45 15.05 1.13
N TRP A 39 -1.91 14.03 0.41
CA TRP A 39 -3.29 13.92 -0.03
C TRP A 39 -3.70 12.46 -0.15
N MET A 40 -4.52 11.95 0.77
CA MET A 40 -4.96 10.55 0.77
C MET A 40 -6.35 10.36 0.16
N GLY A 41 -6.88 11.40 -0.48
CA GLY A 41 -8.26 11.47 -0.95
C GLY A 41 -9.17 12.28 -0.03
N SER A 42 -10.42 12.40 -0.45
CA SER A 42 -11.43 13.25 0.20
C SER A 42 -12.82 12.62 0.23
N THR A 43 -12.94 11.34 -0.16
CA THR A 43 -14.21 10.64 -0.27
C THR A 43 -14.28 9.57 0.81
N PRO A 44 -15.40 9.38 1.54
CA PRO A 44 -15.50 8.30 2.50
C PRO A 44 -15.23 6.93 1.85
N VAL A 45 -14.33 6.15 2.45
CA VAL A 45 -13.90 4.84 1.90
C VAL A 45 -15.08 3.89 1.77
N VAL A 46 -15.91 3.79 2.81
CA VAL A 46 -17.06 2.87 2.82
C VAL A 46 -18.06 3.26 1.73
N ASP A 47 -18.38 4.54 1.58
CA ASP A 47 -19.33 5.02 0.56
C ASP A 47 -18.80 4.81 -0.86
N SER A 48 -17.54 5.18 -1.11
CA SER A 48 -16.93 5.02 -2.43
C SER A 48 -16.86 3.56 -2.85
N ILE A 49 -16.39 2.68 -1.97
CA ILE A 49 -16.21 1.27 -2.34
C ILE A 49 -17.52 0.51 -2.49
N THR A 50 -18.53 0.84 -1.67
CA THR A 50 -19.88 0.25 -1.80
C THR A 50 -20.54 0.72 -3.10
N THR A 51 -20.34 1.98 -3.49
CA THR A 51 -20.81 2.52 -4.77
C THR A 51 -20.23 1.74 -5.96
N VAL A 52 -18.90 1.53 -5.99
CA VAL A 52 -18.26 0.81 -7.10
C VAL A 52 -18.47 -0.71 -7.05
N ALA A 53 -18.78 -1.27 -5.88
CA ALA A 53 -19.19 -2.66 -5.73
C ALA A 53 -20.63 -2.90 -6.24
N TYR A 54 -21.48 -1.87 -6.21
CA TYR A 54 -22.83 -1.91 -6.80
C TYR A 54 -22.81 -1.74 -8.33
N ASP A 55 -21.76 -1.13 -8.89
CA ASP A 55 -21.60 -0.97 -10.34
C ASP A 55 -21.32 -2.30 -11.07
N CYS A 56 -22.21 -2.68 -11.98
CA CYS A 56 -22.18 -3.95 -12.71
C CYS A 56 -20.87 -4.21 -13.48
N ARG A 57 -20.10 -3.17 -13.85
CA ARG A 57 -18.90 -3.32 -14.68
C ARG A 57 -17.77 -4.06 -13.97
N ARG A 58 -17.64 -3.85 -12.65
CA ARG A 58 -16.54 -4.39 -11.84
C ARG A 58 -16.97 -4.90 -10.46
N ALA A 59 -18.28 -5.09 -10.24
CA ALA A 59 -18.84 -5.55 -8.98
C ALA A 59 -18.06 -6.71 -8.36
N ALA A 60 -17.83 -7.80 -9.11
CA ALA A 60 -17.13 -8.99 -8.61
C ALA A 60 -15.72 -8.71 -8.05
N PHE A 61 -15.03 -7.69 -8.58
CA PHE A 61 -13.72 -7.27 -8.06
C PHE A 61 -13.87 -6.47 -6.76
N PHE A 62 -14.84 -5.55 -6.68
CA PHE A 62 -14.98 -4.62 -5.55
C PHE A 62 -15.82 -5.15 -4.39
N THR A 63 -16.78 -6.06 -4.61
CA THR A 63 -17.60 -6.67 -3.55
C THR A 63 -16.77 -7.22 -2.37
N PRO A 64 -15.71 -8.03 -2.56
CA PRO A 64 -14.91 -8.50 -1.43
C PRO A 64 -14.21 -7.36 -0.70
N HIS A 65 -13.83 -6.28 -1.40
CA HIS A 65 -13.24 -5.12 -0.75
C HIS A 65 -14.28 -4.26 -0.01
N ALA A 66 -15.52 -4.17 -0.48
CA ALA A 66 -16.59 -3.49 0.23
C ALA A 66 -16.93 -4.20 1.55
N ILE A 67 -17.02 -5.53 1.53
CA ILE A 67 -17.18 -6.33 2.75
C ILE A 67 -15.99 -6.11 3.69
N ALA A 68 -14.76 -6.15 3.13
CA ALA A 68 -13.56 -5.93 3.92
C ALA A 68 -13.51 -4.53 4.58
N ALA A 69 -14.02 -3.49 3.92
CA ALA A 69 -14.11 -2.15 4.51
C ALA A 69 -14.97 -2.16 5.77
N LEU A 70 -16.14 -2.81 5.72
CA LEU A 70 -17.03 -2.94 6.89
C LEU A 70 -16.38 -3.74 8.01
N MET A 71 -15.66 -4.82 7.67
CA MET A 71 -14.91 -5.60 8.67
C MET A 71 -13.81 -4.78 9.33
N LEU A 72 -13.08 -3.95 8.58
CA LEU A 72 -12.06 -3.06 9.15
C LEU A 72 -12.67 -2.00 10.05
N VAL A 73 -13.87 -1.51 9.74
CA VAL A 73 -14.62 -0.60 10.63
C VAL A 73 -14.96 -1.30 11.95
N ASP A 74 -15.49 -2.52 11.89
CA ASP A 74 -15.82 -3.32 13.07
C ASP A 74 -14.57 -3.63 13.92
N GLN A 75 -13.44 -3.88 13.25
CA GLN A 75 -12.14 -4.13 13.89
C GLN A 75 -11.44 -2.87 14.38
N GLY A 76 -11.95 -1.66 14.14
CA GLY A 76 -11.32 -0.39 14.53
C GLY A 76 -10.12 0.05 13.67
N GLY A 77 -9.79 -0.67 12.59
CA GLY A 77 -8.72 -0.32 11.66
C GLY A 77 -9.12 0.72 10.59
N LEU A 78 -10.42 1.06 10.51
CA LEU A 78 -10.95 2.09 9.60
C LEU A 78 -12.07 2.87 10.29
N GLY A 79 -12.02 4.20 10.28
CA GLY A 79 -13.15 5.02 10.72
C GLY A 79 -14.34 4.93 9.74
N PRO A 80 -15.60 4.97 10.18
CA PRO A 80 -16.76 4.82 9.30
C PRO A 80 -16.85 5.91 8.21
N ASN A 81 -16.40 7.14 8.53
CA ASN A 81 -16.35 8.27 7.59
C ASN A 81 -14.91 8.59 7.15
N GLN A 82 -13.98 7.65 7.34
CA GLN A 82 -12.58 7.88 7.03
C GLN A 82 -12.41 8.13 5.52
N GLN A 83 -11.65 9.17 5.19
CA GLN A 83 -11.46 9.62 3.80
C GLN A 83 -10.39 8.80 3.09
N GLY A 84 -10.66 8.44 1.85
CA GLY A 84 -9.76 7.75 0.92
C GLY A 84 -9.99 8.24 -0.51
N ALA A 85 -9.43 7.50 -1.47
CA ALA A 85 -9.61 7.80 -2.88
C ALA A 85 -10.93 7.25 -3.46
N ALA A 86 -11.18 7.59 -4.72
CA ALA A 86 -12.48 7.45 -5.35
C ALA A 86 -12.99 6.01 -5.52
N HIS A 87 -12.13 4.99 -5.44
CA HIS A 87 -12.54 3.58 -5.55
C HIS A 87 -12.32 2.81 -4.24
N GLY A 88 -12.19 3.53 -3.12
CA GLY A 88 -12.05 2.95 -1.79
C GLY A 88 -10.60 2.65 -1.38
N GLU A 89 -9.62 3.15 -2.10
CA GLU A 89 -8.22 3.05 -1.69
C GLU A 89 -7.95 3.87 -0.42
N MET A 90 -7.19 3.30 0.51
CA MET A 90 -7.06 3.81 1.88
C MET A 90 -5.63 4.23 2.20
N GLY A 91 -5.52 5.33 2.94
CA GLY A 91 -4.32 5.69 3.70
C GLY A 91 -3.06 5.96 2.87
N HIS A 92 -1.92 5.73 3.51
CA HIS A 92 -0.60 6.16 3.01
C HIS A 92 -0.16 5.46 1.71
N THR A 93 -0.62 4.24 1.45
CA THR A 93 -0.22 3.50 0.25
C THR A 93 -1.42 3.03 -0.56
N GLN A 94 -2.59 3.65 -0.38
CA GLN A 94 -3.75 3.47 -1.26
C GLN A 94 -4.15 1.98 -1.43
N PHE A 95 -4.10 1.23 -0.33
CA PHE A 95 -4.55 -0.16 -0.32
C PHE A 95 -6.07 -0.22 -0.50
N LEU A 96 -6.55 -1.19 -1.27
CA LEU A 96 -7.94 -1.61 -1.15
C LEU A 96 -8.16 -2.35 0.18
N PRO A 97 -9.34 -2.23 0.82
CA PRO A 97 -9.64 -2.83 2.13
C PRO A 97 -9.34 -4.32 2.25
N GLY A 98 -9.69 -5.11 1.23
CA GLY A 98 -9.35 -6.55 1.21
C GLY A 98 -7.84 -6.85 1.26
N ASN A 99 -6.99 -5.96 0.72
CA ASN A 99 -5.54 -6.09 0.88
C ASN A 99 -5.11 -5.76 2.32
N ALA A 100 -5.78 -4.81 2.99
CA ALA A 100 -5.47 -4.48 4.37
C ALA A 100 -5.79 -5.66 5.30
N LEU A 101 -6.93 -6.34 5.10
CA LEU A 101 -7.23 -7.57 5.87
C LEU A 101 -6.24 -8.70 5.63
N ARG A 102 -5.75 -8.85 4.38
CA ARG A 102 -4.90 -9.98 4.01
C ARG A 102 -3.41 -9.77 4.32
N TYR A 103 -2.93 -8.54 4.17
CA TYR A 103 -1.50 -8.21 4.22
C TYR A 103 -1.18 -7.13 5.26
N GLY A 104 -2.19 -6.64 5.98
CA GLY A 104 -2.04 -5.67 7.05
C GLY A 104 -1.08 -6.13 8.13
N VAL A 105 -0.27 -5.19 8.63
CA VAL A 105 0.64 -5.40 9.75
C VAL A 105 0.48 -4.24 10.71
N ASP A 106 0.09 -4.56 11.95
CA ASP A 106 0.15 -3.63 13.10
C ASP A 106 1.62 -3.48 13.49
N ALA A 107 2.25 -2.42 13.01
CA ALA A 107 3.67 -2.18 13.14
C ALA A 107 4.00 -1.20 14.26
N ASP A 108 3.00 -0.48 14.78
CA ASP A 108 3.14 0.33 15.99
C ASP A 108 2.64 -0.35 17.27
N GLY A 109 2.00 -1.53 17.15
CA GLY A 109 1.68 -2.44 18.24
C GLY A 109 0.44 -2.02 19.04
N ASN A 110 -0.47 -1.28 18.41
CA ASN A 110 -1.63 -0.70 19.09
C ASN A 110 -2.86 -1.65 19.13
N GLY A 111 -2.75 -2.82 18.50
CA GLY A 111 -3.80 -3.85 18.44
C GLY A 111 -4.65 -3.82 17.17
N HIS A 112 -4.46 -2.84 16.28
CA HIS A 112 -5.23 -2.65 15.07
C HIS A 112 -4.31 -2.35 13.88
N VAL A 113 -4.71 -2.79 12.68
CA VAL A 113 -4.04 -2.36 11.45
C VAL A 113 -4.69 -1.06 10.98
N ASP A 114 -3.97 0.06 11.09
CA ASP A 114 -4.41 1.37 10.61
C ASP A 114 -3.51 1.87 9.46
N LEU A 115 -3.99 1.83 8.22
CA LEU A 115 -3.20 2.27 7.07
C LEU A 115 -3.04 3.81 6.95
N TYR A 116 -3.62 4.58 7.86
CA TYR A 116 -3.32 6.00 8.06
C TYR A 116 -2.14 6.22 9.01
N SER A 117 -1.73 5.19 9.76
CA SER A 117 -0.41 5.13 10.38
C SER A 117 0.64 4.83 9.30
N ILE A 118 1.66 5.70 9.22
CA ILE A 118 2.77 5.50 8.28
C ILE A 118 3.54 4.20 8.59
N ARG A 119 3.56 3.77 9.86
CA ARG A 119 4.27 2.55 10.27
C ARG A 119 3.56 1.33 9.71
N ASP A 120 2.27 1.22 9.99
CA ASP A 120 1.44 0.11 9.52
C ASP A 120 1.37 0.08 8.00
N SER A 121 1.21 1.24 7.35
CA SER A 121 1.15 1.31 5.89
C SER A 121 2.43 0.81 5.22
N LEU A 122 3.62 1.28 5.65
CA LEU A 122 4.87 0.83 5.04
C LEU A 122 5.18 -0.64 5.37
N ALA A 123 4.85 -1.10 6.58
CA ALA A 123 4.99 -2.50 6.95
C ALA A 123 4.05 -3.41 6.13
N SER A 124 2.80 -3.00 5.96
CA SER A 124 1.79 -3.71 5.18
C SER A 124 2.16 -3.76 3.70
N THR A 125 2.69 -2.67 3.13
CA THR A 125 3.22 -2.67 1.75
C THR A 125 4.43 -3.61 1.62
N ALA A 126 5.34 -3.62 2.59
CA ALA A 126 6.48 -4.53 2.57
C ALA A 126 6.05 -6.01 2.66
N ASN A 127 5.07 -6.31 3.53
CA ASN A 127 4.47 -7.63 3.67
C ASN A 127 3.74 -8.06 2.40
N PHE A 128 2.94 -7.18 1.79
CA PHE A 128 2.28 -7.41 0.51
C PHE A 128 3.28 -7.83 -0.57
N LEU A 129 4.34 -7.04 -0.78
CA LEU A 129 5.35 -7.34 -1.79
C LEU A 129 6.03 -8.68 -1.49
N ARG A 130 6.37 -8.95 -0.22
CA ARG A 130 6.99 -10.21 0.19
C ARG A 130 6.10 -11.41 -0.09
N GLN A 131 4.81 -11.33 0.26
CA GLN A 131 3.84 -12.40 0.00
C GLN A 131 3.51 -12.59 -1.49
N LYS A 132 3.63 -11.52 -2.29
CA LYS A 132 3.51 -11.58 -3.76
C LYS A 132 4.75 -12.14 -4.46
N GLY A 133 5.78 -12.53 -3.70
CA GLY A 133 6.95 -13.22 -4.22
C GLY A 133 8.17 -12.34 -4.39
N TRP A 134 8.22 -11.16 -3.76
CA TRP A 134 9.44 -10.35 -3.71
C TRP A 134 10.61 -11.19 -3.18
N GLN A 135 11.70 -11.20 -3.93
CA GLN A 135 12.94 -11.92 -3.63
C GLN A 135 13.98 -10.93 -3.08
N PRO A 136 14.40 -11.09 -1.81
CA PRO A 136 15.41 -10.25 -1.21
C PRO A 136 16.70 -10.23 -2.05
N SER A 137 17.34 -9.06 -2.12
CA SER A 137 18.62 -8.86 -2.82
C SER A 137 18.60 -9.12 -4.34
N GLN A 138 17.44 -9.40 -4.94
CA GLN A 138 17.30 -9.52 -6.39
C GLN A 138 17.01 -8.17 -7.05
N SER A 139 17.38 -8.06 -8.33
CA SER A 139 17.06 -6.88 -9.15
C SER A 139 15.56 -6.65 -9.20
N PHE A 140 15.16 -5.37 -9.24
CA PHE A 140 13.79 -4.91 -9.48
C PHE A 140 13.66 -4.13 -10.80
N GLN A 141 14.68 -4.20 -11.67
CA GLN A 141 14.63 -3.60 -13.01
C GLN A 141 13.70 -4.36 -13.95
N GLU A 142 13.27 -3.71 -15.03
CA GLU A 142 12.41 -4.31 -16.06
C GLU A 142 12.97 -5.69 -16.51
N GLY A 143 12.08 -6.69 -16.56
CA GLY A 143 12.43 -8.09 -16.86
C GLY A 143 12.78 -8.96 -15.66
N SER A 144 13.03 -8.38 -14.47
CA SER A 144 13.33 -9.15 -13.25
C SER A 144 12.08 -9.77 -12.58
N ALA A 145 12.30 -10.71 -11.67
CA ALA A 145 11.22 -11.28 -10.85
C ALA A 145 10.54 -10.22 -9.96
N ASN A 146 11.32 -9.35 -9.31
CA ASN A 146 10.76 -8.32 -8.44
C ASN A 146 10.02 -7.23 -9.22
N PHE A 147 10.42 -6.94 -10.46
CA PHE A 147 9.65 -6.02 -11.32
C PHE A 147 8.25 -6.57 -11.61
N ARG A 148 8.10 -7.89 -11.80
CA ARG A 148 6.78 -8.53 -11.95
C ARG A 148 5.92 -8.41 -10.71
N VAL A 149 6.52 -8.41 -9.51
CA VAL A 149 5.78 -8.19 -8.25
C VAL A 149 5.18 -6.78 -8.18
N LEU A 150 5.82 -5.77 -8.80
CA LEU A 150 5.26 -4.42 -8.89
C LEU A 150 3.97 -4.38 -9.73
N ASN A 151 3.73 -5.35 -10.61
CA ASN A 151 2.47 -5.47 -11.36
C ASN A 151 1.29 -5.84 -10.46
N ASP A 152 1.54 -6.60 -9.38
CA ASP A 152 0.51 -6.90 -8.39
C ASP A 152 0.13 -5.67 -7.56
N TRP A 153 1.05 -4.70 -7.42
CA TRP A 153 0.78 -3.43 -6.76
C TRP A 153 -0.09 -2.53 -7.65
N ASN A 154 0.38 -2.27 -8.88
CA ASN A 154 -0.34 -1.51 -9.88
C ASN A 154 -0.12 -2.13 -11.27
N ALA A 155 -1.23 -2.46 -11.91
CA ALA A 155 -1.24 -3.17 -13.19
C ALA A 155 -0.72 -2.32 -14.37
N ALA A 156 -0.58 -1.00 -14.21
CA ALA A 156 -0.07 -0.12 -15.26
C ALA A 156 1.46 -0.25 -15.41
N THR A 157 1.92 -0.66 -16.59
CA THR A 157 3.36 -0.80 -16.89
C THR A 157 4.13 0.52 -16.71
N VAL A 158 3.48 1.67 -16.96
CA VAL A 158 4.11 2.98 -16.75
C VAL A 158 4.42 3.25 -15.28
N ASP A 159 3.56 2.82 -14.37
CA ASP A 159 3.76 2.96 -12.93
C ASP A 159 4.87 2.04 -12.44
N GLN A 160 4.93 0.81 -12.96
CA GLN A 160 6.02 -0.14 -12.68
C GLN A 160 7.39 0.43 -13.08
N LYS A 161 7.48 1.01 -14.28
CA LYS A 161 8.70 1.67 -14.76
C LYS A 161 9.02 2.89 -13.92
N ALA A 162 8.03 3.71 -13.57
CA ALA A 162 8.22 4.87 -12.71
C ALA A 162 8.76 4.47 -11.33
N ILE A 163 8.22 3.41 -10.72
CA ILE A 163 8.71 2.88 -9.44
C ILE A 163 10.16 2.40 -9.58
N SER A 164 10.43 1.53 -10.56
CA SER A 164 11.76 0.95 -10.76
C SER A 164 12.83 2.02 -11.06
N LEU A 165 12.55 2.94 -11.98
CA LEU A 165 13.49 3.97 -12.41
C LEU A 165 13.72 5.02 -11.31
N SER A 166 12.66 5.44 -10.61
CA SER A 166 12.79 6.39 -9.50
C SER A 166 13.59 5.77 -8.36
N ALA A 167 13.35 4.49 -8.07
CA ALA A 167 14.09 3.78 -7.04
C ALA A 167 15.56 3.58 -7.40
N ALA A 168 15.87 3.28 -8.66
CA ALA A 168 17.25 3.10 -9.13
C ALA A 168 18.10 4.37 -8.99
N ARG A 169 17.51 5.55 -9.18
CA ARG A 169 18.20 6.85 -9.05
C ARG A 169 18.55 7.23 -7.61
N LEU A 170 18.06 6.46 -6.64
CA LEU A 170 18.14 6.76 -5.21
C LEU A 170 18.78 5.62 -4.39
N GLN A 171 19.27 4.58 -5.07
CA GLN A 171 20.29 3.68 -4.52
C GLN A 171 21.61 4.44 -4.34
#